data_AF-A0A949YMR5-F1
#
_entry.id   AF-A0A949YMR5-F1
#
_cell.length_a   1.000
_cell.length_b   1.000
_cell.length_c   1.000
_cell.angle_alpha   90.00
_cell.angle_beta   90.00
_cell.angle_gamma   90.00
#
_symmetry.space_group_name_H-M   'P 1'
#
loop_
_entity.id
_entity.type
_entity.pdbx_description
1 polymer ?
#
loop_
_entity_poly.entity_id
_entity_poly.type
_entity_poly.pdbx_seq_one_letter_code
_entity_poly.pdbx_strand_id
1 'polypeptide(L)'
;MNIPVLIEPIANNGFRATGGLPFEITVEGATRDEALGRLRAEIDKRMARGAIVVPLEITPTEDHPWIQGAGMFRDNPLFDKWQEAISEYRRQVDQDAEAP
;
A
#
# COMPACT_ATOMS: atom_id res chain seq x y z
N MET A 1 1.53 2.48 12.89
CA MET A 1 1.66 1.71 11.62
C MET A 1 3.15 1.57 11.30
N ASN A 2 3.55 0.54 10.55
CA ASN A 2 4.95 0.33 10.15
C ASN A 2 5.11 0.58 8.66
N ILE A 3 6.07 1.43 8.29
CA ILE A 3 6.45 1.65 6.89
C ILE A 3 7.88 1.16 6.66
N PRO A 4 8.18 0.54 5.51
CA PRO A 4 9.57 0.25 5.15
C PRO A 4 10.31 1.56 4.90
N VAL A 5 11.49 1.71 5.49
CA VAL A 5 12.40 2.82 5.21
C VAL A 5 13.77 2.28 4.78
N LEU A 6 14.38 2.95 3.81
CA LEU A 6 15.77 2.70 3.44
C LEU A 6 16.67 3.56 4.34
N ILE A 7 17.67 2.93 4.96
CA ILE A 7 18.75 3.63 5.68
C ILE A 7 20.05 3.39 4.94
N GLU A 8 20.78 4.47 4.63
CA GLU A 8 22.08 4.43 3.95
C GLU A 8 23.14 5.18 4.76
N PRO A 9 24.38 4.69 4.83
CA PRO A 9 25.49 5.43 5.42
C PRO A 9 25.84 6.64 4.54
N ILE A 10 26.19 7.76 5.18
CA ILE A 10 26.70 8.98 4.53
C ILE A 10 28.05 9.41 5.13
N ALA A 11 28.66 10.44 4.55
CA ALA A 11 29.91 11.00 5.05
C ALA A 11 29.82 11.41 6.54
N ASN A 12 30.98 11.43 7.21
CA ASN A 12 31.13 11.81 8.62
C ASN A 12 30.35 10.91 9.59
N ASN A 13 30.27 9.61 9.29
CA ASN A 13 29.61 8.60 10.14
C ASN A 13 28.11 8.91 10.39
N GLY A 14 27.46 9.58 9.44
CA GLY A 14 26.04 9.87 9.47
C GLY A 14 25.20 8.81 8.74
N PHE A 15 23.88 8.95 8.84
CA PHE A 15 22.92 8.11 8.11
C PHE A 15 21.87 8.98 7.41
N ARG A 16 21.45 8.54 6.22
CA ARG A 16 20.29 9.07 5.49
C ARG A 16 19.16 8.06 5.61
N ALA A 17 17.99 8.53 6.03
CA ALA A 17 16.75 7.74 6.03
C ALA A 17 15.81 8.26 4.94
N THR A 18 15.28 7.36 4.12
CA THR A 18 14.31 7.68 3.05
C THR A 18 13.03 6.90 3.31
N GLY A 19 11.94 7.63 3.54
CA GLY A 19 10.57 7.08 3.55
C GLY A 19 9.98 7.04 2.13
N GLY A 20 9.00 6.14 1.90
CA GLY A 20 8.41 5.89 0.58
C GLY A 20 8.93 4.60 -0.05
N LEU A 21 8.84 4.44 -1.38
CA LEU A 21 9.39 3.28 -2.11
C LEU A 21 10.88 3.13 -1.73
N PRO A 22 11.29 2.07 -1.00
CA PRO A 22 12.66 1.96 -0.48
C PRO A 22 13.71 1.87 -1.60
N PHE A 23 13.30 1.58 -2.83
CA PHE A 23 14.14 1.60 -4.01
C PHE A 23 13.43 2.37 -5.12
N GLU A 24 13.78 3.64 -5.29
CA GLU A 24 13.44 4.39 -6.50
C GLU A 24 14.44 4.03 -7.61
N ILE A 25 14.29 2.83 -8.16
CA ILE A 25 15.16 2.27 -9.20
C ILE A 25 14.27 1.77 -10.34
N THR A 26 14.51 2.31 -11.53
CA THR A 26 13.90 1.84 -12.77
C THR A 26 15.00 1.34 -13.69
N VAL A 27 14.81 0.15 -14.25
CA VAL A 27 15.72 -0.44 -15.23
C VAL A 27 14.90 -1.08 -16.35
N GLU A 28 15.47 -1.10 -17.55
CA GLU A 28 14.88 -1.77 -18.70
C GLU A 28 15.66 -3.05 -19.03
N GLY A 29 14.99 -4.02 -19.63
CA GLY A 29 15.57 -5.26 -20.14
C GLY A 29 14.83 -5.70 -21.40
N ALA A 30 15.52 -6.39 -22.31
CA ALA A 30 14.90 -6.91 -23.54
C ALA A 30 13.92 -8.06 -23.24
N THR A 31 14.03 -8.66 -22.06
CA THR A 31 13.08 -9.64 -21.52
C THR A 31 12.71 -9.32 -20.07
N ARG A 32 11.61 -9.90 -19.61
CA ARG A 32 11.17 -9.81 -18.21
C ARG A 32 12.28 -10.25 -17.23
N ASP A 33 12.91 -11.38 -17.49
CA ASP A 33 13.93 -11.95 -16.60
C ASP A 33 15.19 -11.08 -16.56
N GLU A 34 15.56 -10.49 -17.70
CA GLU A 34 16.66 -9.55 -17.77
C GLU A 34 16.36 -8.26 -16.97
N ALA A 35 15.15 -7.69 -17.10
CA ALA A 35 14.75 -6.51 -16.35
C ALA A 35 14.77 -6.79 -14.83
N LEU A 36 14.26 -7.95 -14.40
CA LEU A 36 14.31 -8.37 -12.99
C LEU A 36 15.74 -8.61 -12.49
N GLY A 37 16.59 -9.25 -13.30
CA GLY A 37 17.99 -9.49 -12.97
C GLY A 37 18.78 -8.19 -12.81
N ARG A 38 18.56 -7.23 -13.72
CA ARG A 38 19.17 -5.88 -13.64
C ARG A 38 18.68 -5.13 -12.41
N LEU A 39 17.38 -5.19 -12.09
CA LEU A 39 16.81 -4.52 -10.92
C LEU A 39 17.42 -5.09 -9.63
N ARG A 40 17.52 -6.43 -9.55
CA ARG A 40 18.16 -7.12 -8.43
C ARG A 40 19.60 -6.66 -8.24
N ALA A 41 20.38 -6.60 -9.31
CA ALA A 41 21.78 -6.18 -9.25
C ALA A 41 21.95 -4.74 -8.70
N GLU A 42 21.07 -3.81 -9.08
CA GLU A 42 21.12 -2.44 -8.55
C GLU A 42 20.76 -2.36 -7.06
N ILE A 43 19.79 -3.17 -6.61
CA ILE A 43 19.44 -3.29 -5.19
C ILE A 43 20.63 -3.88 -4.41
N ASP A 44 21.21 -4.97 -4.90
CA ASP A 44 22.34 -5.65 -4.23
C ASP A 44 23.56 -4.73 -4.11
N LYS A 45 23.82 -3.88 -5.11
CA LYS A 45 24.88 -2.85 -5.03
C LYS A 45 24.64 -1.86 -3.89
N ARG A 46 23.38 -1.45 -3.62
CA ARG A 46 23.06 -0.57 -2.49
C ARG A 46 23.27 -1.29 -1.17
N MET A 47 22.78 -2.54 -1.05
CA MET A 47 22.96 -3.35 0.15
C MET A 47 24.45 -3.58 0.47
N ALA A 48 25.26 -3.88 -0.54
CA ALA A 48 26.71 -4.06 -0.38
C ALA A 48 27.44 -2.79 0.11
N ARG A 49 26.86 -1.59 -0.12
CA ARG A 49 27.36 -0.32 0.43
C ARG A 49 26.85 -0.03 1.85
N GLY A 50 26.15 -0.96 2.47
CA GLY A 50 25.63 -0.84 3.83
C GLY A 50 24.22 -0.28 3.91
N ALA A 51 23.49 -0.21 2.78
CA ALA A 51 22.07 0.11 2.83
C ALA A 51 21.30 -1.02 3.55
N ILE A 52 20.30 -0.65 4.35
CA ILE A 52 19.41 -1.61 5.02
C ILE A 52 17.96 -1.13 4.90
N VAL A 53 17.04 -2.08 4.76
CA VAL A 53 15.60 -1.81 4.85
C VAL A 53 15.13 -2.22 6.23
N VAL A 54 14.60 -1.26 6.99
CA VAL A 54 14.07 -1.50 8.34
C VAL A 54 12.62 -1.02 8.42
N PRO A 55 11.78 -1.65 9.25
CA PRO A 55 10.48 -1.10 9.59
C PRO A 55 10.66 0.15 10.46
N LEU A 56 10.01 1.25 10.09
CA LEU A 56 9.88 2.42 10.94
C LEU A 56 8.45 2.48 11.49
N GLU A 57 8.34 2.45 12.81
CA GLU A 57 7.07 2.67 13.49
C GLU A 57 6.73 4.16 13.46
N ILE A 58 5.56 4.48 12.91
CA ILE A 58 4.98 5.82 12.95
C ILE A 58 3.65 5.77 13.70
N THR A 59 3.51 6.66 14.68
CA THR A 59 2.25 6.88 15.38
C THR A 59 1.31 7.62 14.44
N PRO A 60 0.16 7.03 14.05
CA PRO A 60 -0.85 7.77 13.32
C PRO A 60 -1.29 8.96 14.16
N THR A 61 -1.30 10.16 13.59
CA THR A 61 -1.63 11.41 14.32
C THR A 61 -3.12 11.65 14.48
N GLU A 62 -3.99 10.76 14.02
CA GLU A 62 -5.43 10.89 14.13
C GLU A 62 -6.07 9.55 14.51
N ASP A 63 -7.01 9.59 15.46
CA ASP A 63 -8.08 8.60 15.53
C ASP A 63 -8.65 8.45 14.12
N HIS A 64 -8.52 7.27 13.51
CA HIS A 64 -8.92 7.01 12.13
C HIS A 64 -10.20 7.78 11.78
N PRO A 65 -10.23 8.66 10.76
CA PRO A 65 -11.41 9.48 10.46
C PRO A 65 -12.71 8.67 10.31
N TRP A 66 -12.60 7.39 9.94
CA TRP A 66 -13.71 6.43 9.83
C TRP A 66 -14.28 5.98 11.19
N ILE A 67 -13.57 6.17 12.31
CA ILE A 67 -14.07 5.92 13.67
C ILE A 67 -15.32 6.76 13.95
N GLN A 68 -15.42 7.96 13.39
CA GLN A 68 -16.61 8.80 13.50
C GLN A 68 -17.87 8.12 12.91
N GLY A 69 -17.68 7.25 11.90
CA GLY A 69 -18.75 6.47 11.28
C GLY A 69 -18.91 5.06 11.87
N ALA A 70 -18.05 4.63 12.79
CA ALA A 70 -18.09 3.29 13.34
C ALA A 70 -19.38 3.06 14.13
N GLY A 71 -20.27 2.21 13.60
CA GLY A 71 -21.57 1.92 14.22
C GLY A 71 -22.64 2.98 13.97
N MET A 72 -22.43 3.94 13.05
CA MET A 72 -23.40 5.02 12.78
C MET A 72 -24.81 4.56 12.36
N PHE A 73 -24.96 3.30 11.94
CA PHE A 73 -26.24 2.70 11.56
C PHE A 73 -26.74 1.62 12.51
N ARG A 74 -26.04 1.37 13.64
CA ARG A 74 -26.35 0.27 14.56
C ARG A 74 -27.80 0.28 15.04
N ASP A 75 -28.31 1.46 15.36
CA ASP A 75 -29.66 1.66 15.90
C ASP A 75 -30.63 2.23 14.85
N ASN A 76 -30.25 2.23 13.57
CA ASN A 76 -31.11 2.74 12.51
C ASN A 76 -32.18 1.68 12.14
N PRO A 77 -33.48 1.96 12.40
CA PRO A 77 -34.55 0.98 12.18
C PRO A 77 -34.83 0.68 10.70
N LEU A 78 -34.22 1.44 9.79
CA LEU A 78 -34.35 1.27 8.34
C LEU A 78 -33.13 0.59 7.72
N PHE A 79 -32.08 0.27 8.50
CA PHE A 79 -30.83 -0.25 7.96
C PHE A 79 -31.02 -1.57 7.21
N ASP A 80 -31.74 -2.52 7.80
CA ASP A 80 -32.00 -3.82 7.17
C ASP A 80 -32.78 -3.66 5.85
N LYS A 81 -33.82 -2.82 5.84
CA LYS A 81 -34.61 -2.53 4.63
C LYS A 81 -33.79 -1.85 3.55
N TRP A 82 -32.89 -0.96 3.94
CA TRP A 82 -31.97 -0.30 3.01
C TRP A 82 -30.96 -1.29 2.41
N GLN A 83 -30.44 -2.24 3.20
CA GLN A 83 -29.57 -3.32 2.70
C GLN A 83 -30.31 -4.24 1.73
N GLU A 84 -31.56 -4.61 2.04
CA GLU A 84 -32.41 -5.40 1.14
C GLU A 84 -32.63 -4.69 -0.21
N ALA A 85 -32.95 -3.40 -0.18
CA ALA A 85 -33.16 -2.60 -1.38
C ALA A 85 -31.88 -2.50 -2.25
N ILE A 86 -30.71 -2.29 -1.62
CA ILE A 86 -29.42 -2.31 -2.33
C ILE A 86 -29.14 -3.68 -2.94
N SER A 87 -29.41 -4.76 -2.21
CA SER A 87 -29.17 -6.12 -2.67
C SER A 87 -30.06 -6.47 -3.87
N GLU A 88 -31.33 -6.08 -3.85
CA GLU A 88 -32.25 -6.23 -4.97
C GLU A 88 -31.79 -5.44 -6.20
N TYR A 89 -31.41 -4.17 -6.01
CA TYR A 89 -30.89 -3.36 -7.10
C TYR A 89 -29.62 -3.96 -7.72
N ARG A 90 -28.68 -4.46 -6.90
CA ARG A 90 -27.46 -5.12 -7.40
C ARG A 90 -27.78 -6.37 -8.19
N ARG A 91 -28.73 -7.21 -7.74
CA ARG A 91 -29.17 -8.38 -8.50
C ARG A 91 -29.67 -7.99 -9.89
N GLN A 92 -30.47 -6.93 -9.99
CA GLN A 92 -30.99 -6.45 -11.27
C GLN A 92 -29.87 -5.95 -12.18
N VAL A 93 -28.96 -5.12 -11.66
CA VAL A 93 -27.82 -4.59 -12.42
C VAL A 93 -26.85 -5.69 -12.86
N ASP A 94 -26.54 -6.65 -11.98
CA ASP A 94 -25.62 -7.74 -12.30
C ASP A 94 -26.25 -8.71 -13.33
N GLN A 95 -27.58 -8.91 -13.30
CA GLN A 95 -28.32 -9.67 -14.31
C GLN A 95 -28.38 -8.95 -15.67
N ASP A 96 -28.53 -7.62 -15.66
CA ASP A 96 -28.51 -6.80 -16.88
C ASP A 96 -27.10 -6.70 -17.49
N ALA A 97 -26.04 -6.76 -16.69
CA ALA A 97 -24.65 -6.75 -17.13
C ALA A 97 -24.19 -8.08 -17.78
N GLU A 98 -24.98 -9.17 -17.64
CA GLU A 98 -24.79 -10.45 -18.33
C GLU A 98 -25.67 -10.60 -19.59
N ALA A 99 -26.41 -9.55 -20.01
CA ALA A 99 -27.11 -9.55 -21.30
C ALA A 99 -26.10 -9.33 -22.46
N PRO A 100 -26.13 -10.18 -23.51
CA PRO A 100 -25.13 -10.17 -24.59
C PRO A 100 -25.13 -8.90 -25.44
#